data_AF-A0A218UU43-F1
#
_entry.id   AF-A0A218UU43-F1
#
_cell.length_a   1.000
_cell.length_b   1.000
_cell.length_c   1.000
_cell.angle_alpha   90.00
_cell.angle_beta   90.00
_cell.angle_gamma   90.00
#
_symmetry.space_group_name_H-M   'P 1'
#
loop_
_entity.id
_entity.type
_entity.pdbx_description
1 polymer ?
#
loop_
_entity_poly.entity_id
_entity_poly.type
_entity_poly.pdbx_seq_one_letter_code
_entity_poly.pdbx_strand_id
1 'polypeptide(L)'
;MLCDLKKPLMSVQNAASWGYFNCRNKSWNTDILKKSSFPVHLLPEVGDSGSIAGRTTCAWHGIPKGAKVGIALGDFQCSVYSCLTERTDAVLNISTSAQLTISMPLGFQPPEAPDPSSAVTYFPYFNGDYLAVAASLNGGNVLATFVGMVAQWAQELGFQVQESAIYPRIIQAALAQKHSKLSVHPTIFGERHLPELLASVSSIGASELSLGHVTRALCRGLVENLCSMLPVQHLEELGVRRVLGSGSALARNEVLRQEVERIFPFPVVYGKDVDAAVGAAMVMFHSK
;
A
#
# COMPACT_ATOMS: atom_id res chain seq x y z
N MET A 1 -17.34 -23.81 6.39
CA MET A 1 -18.46 -23.48 5.48
C MET A 1 -18.27 -24.15 4.11
N LEU A 2 -17.32 -23.74 3.26
CA LEU A 2 -17.17 -24.36 1.92
C LEU A 2 -16.61 -25.80 1.95
N CYS A 3 -15.57 -26.05 2.75
CA CYS A 3 -14.87 -27.34 2.80
C CYS A 3 -15.23 -28.23 3.99
N ASP A 4 -16.19 -27.80 4.82
CA ASP A 4 -16.59 -28.51 6.06
C ASP A 4 -15.42 -28.96 6.96
N LEU A 5 -14.38 -28.12 7.08
CA LEU A 5 -13.23 -28.41 7.92
C LEU A 5 -13.59 -28.33 9.40
N LYS A 6 -13.08 -29.28 10.20
CA LYS A 6 -13.26 -29.31 11.66
C LYS A 6 -12.60 -28.15 12.39
N LYS A 7 -11.57 -27.55 11.79
CA LYS A 7 -10.88 -26.36 12.27
C LYS A 7 -10.74 -25.33 11.15
N PRO A 8 -10.75 -24.03 11.48
CA PRO A 8 -10.43 -22.99 10.50
C PRO A 8 -9.00 -23.15 9.99
N LEU A 9 -8.82 -22.94 8.69
CA LEU A 9 -7.51 -22.94 8.02
C LEU A 9 -7.24 -21.55 7.45
N MET A 10 -6.04 -21.03 7.71
CA MET A 10 -5.62 -19.67 7.36
C MET A 10 -4.28 -19.68 6.62
N SER A 11 -4.05 -18.72 5.74
CA SER A 11 -2.73 -18.58 5.11
C SER A 11 -1.74 -17.90 6.05
N VAL A 12 -0.45 -18.16 5.84
CA VAL A 12 0.64 -17.42 6.49
C VAL A 12 0.52 -15.90 6.33
N GLN A 13 -0.03 -15.44 5.19
CA GLN A 13 -0.28 -14.03 4.90
C GLN A 13 -1.27 -13.41 5.89
N ASN A 14 -2.43 -14.05 6.07
CA ASN A 14 -3.45 -13.56 6.98
C ASN A 14 -3.06 -13.74 8.45
N ALA A 15 -2.36 -14.83 8.78
CA ALA A 15 -1.86 -15.08 10.13
C ALA A 15 -0.83 -14.02 10.55
N ALA A 16 0.06 -13.60 9.66
CA ALA A 16 1.04 -12.54 9.92
C ALA A 16 0.38 -11.22 10.34
N SER A 17 -0.72 -10.83 9.69
CA SER A 17 -1.45 -9.59 9.99
C SER A 17 -2.12 -9.58 11.37
N TRP A 18 -2.18 -10.71 12.09
CA TRP A 18 -2.74 -10.76 13.45
C TRP A 18 -1.75 -10.28 14.53
N GLY A 19 -0.45 -10.15 14.20
CA GLY A 19 0.55 -9.54 15.07
C GLY A 19 1.20 -10.48 16.11
N TYR A 20 0.68 -11.70 16.30
CA TYR A 20 1.25 -12.72 17.20
C TYR A 20 1.60 -14.03 16.50
N PHE A 21 2.01 -13.92 15.24
CA PHE A 21 2.48 -15.01 14.39
C PHE A 21 3.95 -14.80 14.02
N ASN A 22 4.75 -15.85 14.12
CA ASN A 22 6.15 -15.83 13.70
C ASN A 22 6.23 -16.26 12.23
N CYS A 23 6.59 -15.29 11.38
CA CYS A 23 6.64 -15.49 9.93
C CYS A 23 7.79 -16.41 9.49
N ARG A 24 8.90 -16.45 10.23
CA ARG A 24 10.09 -17.26 9.88
C ARG A 24 9.83 -18.75 10.05
N ASN A 25 9.22 -19.13 11.17
CA ASN A 25 8.89 -20.53 11.46
C ASN A 25 7.45 -20.91 11.10
N LYS A 26 6.67 -19.95 10.57
CA LYS A 26 5.27 -20.11 10.16
C LYS A 26 4.37 -20.67 11.27
N SER A 27 4.53 -20.19 12.50
CA SER A 27 3.75 -20.66 13.65
C SER A 27 3.26 -19.53 14.55
N TRP A 28 2.16 -19.79 15.25
CA TRP A 28 1.66 -18.89 16.29
C TRP A 28 2.66 -18.81 17.45
N ASN A 29 2.79 -17.64 18.08
CA ASN A 29 3.61 -17.43 19.27
C ASN A 29 2.93 -18.02 20.53
N THR A 30 2.62 -19.32 20.51
CA THR A 30 1.74 -19.98 21.50
C THR A 30 2.22 -19.83 22.93
N ASP A 31 3.53 -19.85 23.16
CA ASP A 31 4.08 -19.78 24.52
C ASP A 31 3.92 -18.37 25.11
N ILE A 32 4.07 -17.33 24.29
CA ILE A 32 3.80 -15.94 24.68
C ILE A 32 2.30 -15.78 24.96
N LEU A 33 1.45 -16.24 24.04
CA LEU A 33 0.00 -16.13 24.15
C LEU A 33 -0.55 -16.86 25.38
N LYS A 34 -0.08 -18.07 25.67
CA LYS A 34 -0.48 -18.84 26.86
C LYS A 34 -0.11 -18.11 28.16
N LYS A 35 1.08 -17.48 28.22
CA LYS A 35 1.49 -16.68 29.39
C LYS A 35 0.57 -15.49 29.64
N SER A 36 -0.03 -14.94 28.59
CA SER A 36 -1.05 -13.88 28.66
C SER A 36 -2.48 -14.42 28.80
N SER A 37 -2.66 -15.70 29.15
CA SER A 37 -3.96 -16.37 29.27
C SER A 37 -4.83 -16.33 28.01
N PHE A 38 -4.21 -16.16 26.84
CA PHE A 38 -4.94 -16.17 25.56
C PHE A 38 -5.40 -17.60 25.20
N PRO A 39 -6.65 -17.79 24.71
CA PRO A 39 -7.20 -19.09 24.39
C PRO A 39 -6.63 -19.64 23.07
N VAL A 40 -5.40 -20.14 23.08
CA VAL A 40 -4.68 -20.62 21.88
C VAL A 40 -5.39 -21.75 21.12
N HIS A 41 -6.33 -22.46 21.74
CA HIS A 41 -7.13 -23.50 21.09
C HIS A 41 -8.14 -22.95 20.07
N LEU A 42 -8.42 -21.64 20.11
CA LEU A 42 -9.25 -20.93 19.12
C LEU A 42 -8.46 -20.48 17.89
N LEU A 43 -7.13 -20.60 17.90
CA LEU A 43 -6.30 -20.19 16.78
C LEU A 43 -6.52 -21.12 15.56
N PRO A 44 -6.64 -20.58 14.34
CA PRO A 44 -6.69 -21.37 13.12
C PRO A 44 -5.44 -22.24 12.93
N GLU A 45 -5.60 -23.34 12.21
CA GLU A 45 -4.45 -23.99 11.58
C GLU A 45 -3.92 -23.10 10.45
N VAL A 46 -2.61 -23.10 10.23
CA VAL A 46 -1.96 -22.22 9.25
C VAL A 46 -1.34 -23.06 8.15
N GLY A 47 -1.58 -22.69 6.91
CA GLY A 47 -1.04 -23.33 5.72
C GLY A 47 -0.37 -22.32 4.77
N ASP A 48 0.37 -22.84 3.80
CA ASP A 48 1.06 -22.02 2.81
C ASP A 48 0.09 -21.34 1.85
N SER A 49 0.38 -20.08 1.52
CA SER A 49 -0.37 -19.30 0.53
C SER A 49 -0.34 -19.96 -0.84
N GLY A 50 -1.51 -20.09 -1.47
CA GLY A 50 -1.69 -20.75 -2.77
C GLY A 50 -2.01 -22.24 -2.68
N SER A 51 -1.93 -22.85 -1.49
CA SER A 51 -2.32 -24.24 -1.30
C SER A 51 -3.84 -24.43 -1.26
N ILE A 52 -4.29 -25.68 -1.40
CA ILE A 52 -5.71 -26.06 -1.40
C ILE A 52 -6.19 -26.26 0.04
N ALA A 53 -7.20 -25.51 0.46
CA ALA A 53 -7.87 -25.69 1.75
C ALA A 53 -8.76 -26.94 1.78
N GLY A 54 -9.32 -27.34 0.63
CA GLY A 54 -10.15 -28.52 0.50
C GLY A 54 -11.01 -28.51 -0.75
N ARG A 55 -12.17 -29.15 -0.68
CA ARG A 55 -13.16 -29.18 -1.76
C ARG A 55 -14.53 -28.81 -1.25
N THR A 56 -15.33 -28.17 -2.11
CA THR A 56 -16.73 -27.83 -1.78
C THR A 56 -17.53 -29.09 -1.44
N THR A 57 -18.27 -29.08 -0.33
CA THR A 57 -19.11 -30.22 0.09
C THR A 57 -20.49 -30.23 -0.55
N CYS A 58 -20.94 -29.09 -1.06
CA CYS A 58 -22.17 -28.89 -1.81
C CYS A 58 -21.95 -27.91 -2.98
N ALA A 59 -22.95 -27.79 -3.86
CA ALA A 59 -22.94 -26.74 -4.88
C ALA A 59 -23.16 -25.37 -4.21
N TRP A 60 -22.48 -24.33 -4.69
CA TRP A 60 -22.48 -23.00 -4.09
C TRP A 60 -22.46 -21.92 -5.16
N HIS A 61 -23.56 -21.15 -5.31
CA HIS A 61 -23.69 -20.07 -6.30
C HIS A 61 -23.17 -20.42 -7.71
N GLY A 62 -23.59 -21.57 -8.26
CA GLY A 62 -23.16 -22.02 -9.59
C GLY A 62 -21.82 -22.77 -9.64
N ILE A 63 -21.08 -22.83 -8.53
CA ILE A 63 -19.88 -23.68 -8.40
C ILE A 63 -20.31 -25.11 -8.00
N PRO A 64 -19.89 -26.15 -8.74
CA PRO A 64 -20.29 -27.51 -8.44
C PRO A 64 -19.67 -28.04 -7.14
N LYS A 65 -20.31 -29.07 -6.57
CA LYS A 65 -19.73 -29.87 -5.49
C LYS A 65 -18.40 -30.49 -5.95
N GLY A 66 -17.43 -30.56 -5.03
CA GLY A 66 -16.12 -31.14 -5.29
C GLY A 66 -15.11 -30.19 -5.94
N ALA A 67 -15.49 -28.93 -6.20
CA ALA A 67 -14.59 -27.90 -6.69
C ALA A 67 -13.47 -27.63 -5.66
N LYS A 68 -12.23 -27.47 -6.14
CA LYS A 68 -11.08 -27.13 -5.27
C LYS A 68 -11.27 -25.73 -4.71
N VAL A 69 -10.99 -25.56 -3.42
CA VAL A 69 -11.02 -24.26 -2.73
C VAL A 69 -9.61 -23.99 -2.20
N GLY A 70 -9.03 -22.86 -2.58
CA GLY A 70 -7.73 -22.41 -2.06
C GLY A 70 -7.83 -21.94 -0.61
N ILE A 71 -6.71 -21.93 0.11
CA ILE A 71 -6.61 -21.21 1.37
C ILE A 71 -6.84 -19.72 1.11
N ALA A 72 -7.58 -19.05 2.00
CA ALA A 72 -7.84 -17.62 1.91
C ALA A 72 -6.52 -16.83 1.91
N LEU A 73 -6.34 -15.98 0.89
CA LEU A 73 -5.14 -15.17 0.68
C LEU A 73 -5.32 -13.77 1.27
N GLY A 74 -4.22 -13.07 1.52
CA GLY A 74 -4.24 -11.65 1.89
C GLY A 74 -4.55 -10.78 0.67
N ASP A 75 -5.39 -9.77 0.85
CA ASP A 75 -5.82 -8.85 -0.20
C ASP A 75 -4.65 -8.03 -0.74
N PHE A 76 -3.76 -7.55 0.14
CA PHE A 76 -2.54 -6.83 -0.22
C PHE A 76 -1.62 -7.68 -1.10
N GLN A 77 -1.33 -8.92 -0.70
CA GLN A 77 -0.47 -9.81 -1.49
C GLN A 77 -1.09 -10.13 -2.84
N CYS A 78 -2.40 -10.35 -2.91
CA CYS A 78 -3.09 -10.59 -4.18
C CYS A 78 -3.07 -9.36 -5.07
N SER A 79 -3.27 -8.17 -4.50
CA SER A 79 -3.21 -6.89 -5.20
C SER A 79 -1.84 -6.71 -5.86
N VAL A 80 -0.75 -6.93 -5.11
CA VAL A 80 0.61 -6.89 -5.66
C VAL A 80 0.81 -7.96 -6.74
N TYR A 81 0.36 -9.19 -6.50
CA TYR A 81 0.47 -10.30 -7.46
C TYR A 81 -0.24 -10.03 -8.79
N SER A 82 -1.36 -9.29 -8.77
CA SER A 82 -2.13 -8.99 -9.98
C SER A 82 -1.39 -8.09 -10.98
N CYS A 83 -0.44 -7.28 -10.51
CA CYS A 83 0.26 -6.31 -11.36
C CYS A 83 1.75 -6.63 -11.56
N LEU A 84 2.38 -7.29 -10.59
CA LEU A 84 3.80 -7.60 -10.57
C LEU A 84 4.14 -8.61 -11.68
N THR A 85 5.02 -8.21 -12.59
CA THR A 85 5.43 -9.02 -13.74
C THR A 85 6.81 -9.62 -13.56
N GLU A 86 7.70 -8.89 -12.91
CA GLU A 86 9.07 -9.29 -12.62
C GLU A 86 9.39 -8.99 -11.15
N ARG A 87 10.31 -9.76 -10.54
CA ARG A 87 10.75 -9.51 -9.16
C ARG A 87 11.39 -8.12 -8.98
N THR A 88 11.96 -7.59 -10.06
CA THR A 88 12.59 -6.27 -10.14
C THR A 88 11.58 -5.14 -10.32
N ASP A 89 10.27 -5.42 -10.27
CA ASP A 89 9.23 -4.40 -10.29
C ASP A 89 9.01 -3.86 -8.87
N ALA A 90 8.95 -2.53 -8.74
CA ALA A 90 8.36 -1.89 -7.57
C ALA A 90 6.90 -1.54 -7.87
N VAL A 91 6.02 -1.63 -6.87
CA VAL A 91 4.60 -1.26 -7.00
C VAL A 91 4.34 -0.03 -6.15
N LEU A 92 3.94 1.06 -6.80
CA LEU A 92 3.56 2.32 -6.17
C LEU A 92 2.05 2.49 -6.29
N ASN A 93 1.33 2.38 -5.18
CA ASN A 93 -0.11 2.57 -5.13
C ASN A 93 -0.47 3.82 -4.32
N ILE A 94 -1.06 4.83 -4.98
CA ILE A 94 -1.55 6.04 -4.30
C ILE A 94 -3.06 6.18 -4.54
N SER A 95 -3.83 5.84 -3.50
CA SER A 95 -5.30 5.97 -3.46
C SER A 95 -5.67 6.85 -2.26
N THR A 96 -6.54 6.42 -1.35
CA THR A 96 -6.80 7.16 -0.10
C THR A 96 -5.52 7.37 0.71
N SER A 97 -4.75 6.30 0.90
CA SER A 97 -3.39 6.33 1.46
C SER A 97 -2.37 5.97 0.38
N ALA A 98 -1.10 5.80 0.74
CA ALA A 98 -0.04 5.50 -0.23
C ALA A 98 0.84 4.33 0.21
N GLN A 99 1.30 3.54 -0.76
CA GLN A 99 2.14 2.36 -0.52
C GLN A 99 3.21 2.25 -1.61
N LEU A 100 4.45 1.98 -1.20
CA LEU A 100 5.55 1.58 -2.07
C LEU A 100 6.02 0.19 -1.66
N THR A 101 5.91 -0.77 -2.57
CA THR A 101 6.14 -2.19 -2.32
C THR A 101 7.20 -2.75 -3.26
N ILE A 102 8.07 -3.61 -2.74
CA ILE A 102 9.05 -4.37 -3.52
C ILE A 102 9.11 -5.82 -3.06
N SER A 103 9.48 -6.72 -3.96
CA SER A 103 9.76 -8.12 -3.61
C SER A 103 11.18 -8.26 -3.09
N MET A 104 11.33 -8.94 -1.95
CA MET A 104 12.64 -9.17 -1.35
C MET A 104 13.43 -10.25 -2.09
N PRO A 105 14.77 -10.24 -2.01
CA PRO A 105 15.61 -11.27 -2.60
C PRO A 105 15.28 -12.67 -2.06
N LEU A 106 15.57 -13.69 -2.86
CA LEU A 106 15.40 -15.08 -2.44
C LEU A 106 16.21 -15.38 -1.17
N GLY A 107 15.59 -16.06 -0.22
CA GLY A 107 16.21 -16.40 1.06
C GLY A 107 16.21 -15.27 2.10
N PHE A 108 15.69 -14.07 1.76
CA PHE A 108 15.48 -13.01 2.74
C PHE A 108 14.65 -13.52 3.92
N GLN A 109 15.03 -13.11 5.13
CA GLN A 109 14.28 -13.32 6.36
C GLN A 109 14.07 -11.97 7.05
N PRO A 110 12.85 -11.67 7.51
CA PRO A 110 12.61 -10.45 8.26
C PRO A 110 13.34 -10.48 9.62
N PRO A 111 13.53 -9.32 10.26
CA PRO A 111 14.07 -9.22 11.61
C PRO A 111 13.31 -10.13 12.60
N GLU A 112 14.02 -10.63 13.62
CA GLU A 112 13.42 -11.57 14.59
C GLU A 112 12.31 -10.95 15.45
N ALA A 113 12.41 -9.65 15.70
CA ALA A 113 11.45 -8.88 16.46
C ALA A 113 10.94 -7.70 15.62
N PRO A 114 9.66 -7.33 15.76
CA PRO A 114 9.14 -6.12 15.14
C PRO A 114 9.84 -4.89 15.75
N ASP A 115 10.21 -3.95 14.90
CA ASP A 115 10.71 -2.64 15.30
C ASP A 115 9.61 -1.60 15.03
N PRO A 116 8.96 -1.06 16.10
CA PRO A 116 7.91 -0.05 15.95
C PRO A 116 8.39 1.25 15.30
N SER A 117 9.70 1.53 15.34
CA SER A 117 10.29 2.72 14.70
C SER A 117 10.63 2.52 13.23
N SER A 118 10.52 1.29 12.72
CA SER A 118 10.79 1.00 11.33
C SER A 118 9.68 1.51 10.42
N ALA A 119 10.06 2.32 9.43
CA ALA A 119 9.15 2.81 8.41
C ALA A 119 8.74 1.74 7.37
N VAL A 120 9.43 0.60 7.36
CA VAL A 120 9.22 -0.50 6.41
C VAL A 120 8.70 -1.72 7.15
N THR A 121 7.62 -2.30 6.64
CA THR A 121 7.07 -3.57 7.15
C THR A 121 7.30 -4.68 6.13
N TYR A 122 7.59 -5.89 6.63
CA TYR A 122 7.76 -7.08 5.80
C TYR A 122 6.55 -8.00 5.93
N PHE A 123 5.99 -8.40 4.79
CA PHE A 123 4.85 -9.33 4.76
C PHE A 123 5.23 -10.63 4.04
N PRO A 124 4.82 -11.79 4.57
CA PRO A 124 4.94 -13.04 3.82
C PRO A 124 4.24 -12.92 2.47
N TYR A 125 4.89 -13.46 1.44
CA TYR A 125 4.39 -13.53 0.08
C TYR A 125 4.23 -14.99 -0.34
N PHE A 126 4.13 -15.25 -1.64
CA PHE A 126 4.04 -16.61 -2.17
C PHE A 126 5.41 -17.30 -2.14
N ASN A 127 5.43 -18.64 -2.13
CA ASN A 127 6.64 -19.46 -2.20
C ASN A 127 7.70 -19.18 -1.10
N GLY A 128 7.27 -18.67 0.07
CA GLY A 128 8.18 -18.33 1.16
C GLY A 128 8.96 -17.03 0.97
N ASP A 129 8.66 -16.28 -0.09
CA ASP A 129 9.19 -14.94 -0.30
C ASP A 129 8.56 -13.91 0.66
N TYR A 130 9.12 -12.70 0.66
CA TYR A 130 8.61 -11.55 1.40
C TYR A 130 8.44 -10.33 0.50
N LEU A 131 7.50 -9.47 0.86
CA LEU A 131 7.38 -8.11 0.35
C LEU A 131 7.88 -7.14 1.41
N ALA A 132 8.66 -6.14 1.03
CA ALA A 132 8.91 -4.95 1.84
C ALA A 132 7.95 -3.84 1.41
N VAL A 133 7.40 -3.13 2.39
CA VAL A 133 6.36 -2.13 2.17
C VAL A 133 6.62 -0.89 3.02
N ALA A 134 6.78 0.26 2.36
CA ALA A 134 6.53 1.55 2.98
C ALA A 134 5.05 1.88 2.81
N ALA A 135 4.31 1.93 3.92
CA ALA A 135 2.86 2.13 3.92
C ALA A 135 2.51 3.43 4.63
N SER A 136 2.47 4.52 3.86
CA SER A 136 2.11 5.85 4.37
C SER A 136 0.62 5.95 4.65
N LEU A 137 0.26 6.63 5.74
CA LEU A 137 -1.11 7.02 6.03
C LEU A 137 -1.61 8.19 5.15
N ASN A 138 -0.70 8.79 4.39
CA ASN A 138 -0.90 10.04 3.65
C ASN A 138 -0.88 9.76 2.14
N GLY A 139 -2.02 9.98 1.49
CA GLY A 139 -2.19 9.83 0.05
C GLY A 139 -3.22 10.82 -0.49
N GLY A 140 -4.23 10.31 -1.20
CA GLY A 140 -5.36 11.09 -1.70
C GLY A 140 -6.21 11.71 -0.59
N ASN A 141 -6.20 11.16 0.63
CA ASN A 141 -6.84 11.79 1.79
C ASN A 141 -6.24 13.18 2.09
N VAL A 142 -4.93 13.38 1.92
CA VAL A 142 -4.30 14.68 2.12
C VAL A 142 -4.70 15.66 1.03
N LEU A 143 -4.79 15.20 -0.23
CA LEU A 143 -5.33 16.02 -1.32
C LEU A 143 -6.79 16.41 -1.05
N ALA A 144 -7.59 15.50 -0.51
CA ALA A 144 -8.97 15.79 -0.12
C ALA A 144 -9.05 16.82 1.02
N THR A 145 -8.23 16.68 2.07
CA THR A 145 -8.14 17.69 3.14
C THR A 145 -7.71 19.05 2.60
N PHE A 146 -6.73 19.08 1.69
CA PHE A 146 -6.28 20.32 1.06
C PHE A 146 -7.38 20.98 0.21
N VAL A 147 -8.13 20.20 -0.58
CA VAL A 147 -9.28 20.71 -1.35
C VAL A 147 -10.38 21.24 -0.43
N GLY A 148 -10.72 20.52 0.64
CA GLY A 148 -11.69 20.97 1.64
C GLY A 148 -11.27 22.29 2.29
N MET A 149 -9.99 22.43 2.63
CA MET A 149 -9.42 23.68 3.16
C MET A 149 -9.57 24.84 2.17
N VAL A 150 -9.30 24.62 0.88
CA VAL A 150 -9.48 25.66 -0.15
C VAL A 150 -10.96 26.03 -0.32
N ALA A 151 -11.86 25.05 -0.26
CA ALA A 151 -13.32 25.29 -0.31
C ALA A 151 -13.78 26.16 0.87
N GLN A 152 -13.29 25.84 2.07
CA GLN A 152 -13.59 26.59 3.29
C GLN A 152 -13.09 28.05 3.20
N TRP A 153 -11.84 28.28 2.77
CA TRP A 153 -11.32 29.64 2.59
C TRP A 153 -12.11 30.43 1.55
N ALA A 154 -12.52 29.80 0.46
CA ALA A 154 -13.37 30.44 -0.54
C ALA A 154 -14.71 30.88 0.08
N GLN A 155 -15.33 30.04 0.91
CA GLN A 155 -16.55 30.36 1.63
C GLN A 155 -16.37 31.52 2.61
N GLU A 156 -15.29 31.53 3.38
CA GLU A 156 -14.95 32.63 4.31
C GLU A 156 -14.79 33.98 3.58
N LEU A 157 -14.34 33.94 2.32
CA LEU A 157 -14.23 35.12 1.43
C LEU A 157 -15.53 35.44 0.66
N GLY A 158 -16.62 34.71 0.90
CA GLY A 158 -17.93 34.97 0.28
C GLY A 158 -18.19 34.23 -1.04
N PHE A 159 -17.34 33.27 -1.42
CA PHE A 159 -17.52 32.46 -2.63
C PHE A 159 -18.04 31.06 -2.30
N GLN A 160 -19.08 30.62 -3.01
CA GLN A 160 -19.57 29.24 -2.91
C GLN A 160 -18.96 28.39 -4.02
N VAL A 161 -18.05 27.48 -3.67
CA VAL A 161 -17.37 26.61 -4.63
C VAL A 161 -17.50 25.16 -4.19
N GLN A 162 -18.04 24.32 -5.07
CA GLN A 162 -18.14 22.88 -4.83
C GLN A 162 -16.75 22.23 -4.94
N GLU A 163 -16.42 21.30 -4.02
CA GLU A 163 -15.12 20.62 -4.02
C GLU A 163 -14.80 19.91 -5.35
N SER A 164 -15.82 19.33 -5.99
CA SER A 164 -15.69 18.67 -7.31
C SER A 164 -15.22 19.63 -8.41
N ALA A 165 -15.50 20.93 -8.27
CA ALA A 165 -15.02 21.98 -9.17
C ALA A 165 -13.61 22.48 -8.82
N ILE A 166 -13.14 22.25 -7.59
CA ILE A 166 -11.81 22.68 -7.13
C ILE A 166 -10.72 21.75 -7.65
N TYR A 167 -10.91 20.44 -7.57
CA TYR A 167 -9.94 19.44 -8.04
C TYR A 167 -9.33 19.73 -9.42
N PRO A 168 -10.12 19.89 -10.50
CA PRO A 168 -9.55 20.17 -11.82
C PRO A 168 -8.81 21.51 -11.87
N ARG A 169 -9.24 22.52 -11.11
CA ARG A 169 -8.62 23.84 -11.06
C ARG A 169 -7.27 23.83 -10.36
N ILE A 170 -7.14 23.11 -9.23
CA ILE A 170 -5.85 23.00 -8.52
C ILE A 170 -4.83 22.22 -9.35
N ILE A 171 -5.27 21.17 -10.04
CA ILE A 171 -4.42 20.39 -10.95
C ILE A 171 -3.96 21.28 -12.10
N GLN A 172 -4.87 22.00 -12.75
CA GLN A 172 -4.53 22.92 -13.84
C GLN A 172 -3.57 24.03 -13.39
N ALA A 173 -3.81 24.63 -12.22
CA ALA A 173 -2.93 25.66 -11.67
C ALA A 173 -1.51 25.12 -11.39
N ALA A 174 -1.40 23.87 -10.93
CA ALA A 174 -0.12 23.22 -10.67
C ALA A 174 0.59 22.75 -11.95
N LEU A 175 -0.15 22.34 -12.99
CA LEU A 175 0.43 22.05 -14.30
C LEU A 175 1.04 23.29 -14.94
N ALA A 176 0.49 24.48 -14.67
CA ALA A 176 1.08 25.75 -15.10
C ALA A 176 2.41 26.10 -14.38
N GLN A 177 2.72 25.44 -13.26
CA GLN A 177 3.99 25.59 -12.57
C GLN A 177 4.93 24.46 -12.96
N LYS A 178 6.16 24.77 -13.40
CA LYS A 178 7.16 23.73 -13.67
C LYS A 178 7.77 23.16 -12.39
N HIS A 179 8.04 24.03 -11.43
CA HIS A 179 8.74 23.72 -10.17
C HIS A 179 8.16 24.58 -9.04
N SER A 180 8.44 24.20 -7.81
CA SER A 180 8.06 24.96 -6.60
C SER A 180 9.18 24.81 -5.58
N LYS A 181 9.68 25.92 -5.01
CA LYS A 181 10.67 25.85 -3.92
C LYS A 181 10.04 25.55 -2.57
N LEU A 182 8.71 25.70 -2.46
CA LEU A 182 7.98 25.28 -1.26
C LEU A 182 8.26 23.81 -0.98
N SER A 183 8.54 23.49 0.27
CA SER A 183 8.60 22.11 0.74
C SER A 183 7.38 21.84 1.62
N VAL A 184 6.62 20.80 1.27
CA VAL A 184 5.45 20.37 2.02
C VAL A 184 5.71 18.95 2.50
N HIS A 185 5.70 18.74 3.81
CA HIS A 185 5.68 17.41 4.41
C HIS A 185 4.23 17.09 4.75
N PRO A 186 3.53 16.25 3.97
CA PRO A 186 2.08 16.11 4.02
C PRO A 186 1.57 15.13 5.09
N THR A 187 2.25 15.02 6.22
CA THR A 187 1.99 14.01 7.26
C THR A 187 0.87 14.44 8.22
N ILE A 188 -0.28 14.89 7.70
CA ILE A 188 -1.40 15.35 8.52
C ILE A 188 -2.07 14.24 9.33
N PHE A 189 -1.88 12.97 8.92
CA PHE A 189 -2.38 11.79 9.64
C PHE A 189 -1.28 11.04 10.41
N GLY A 190 -0.12 11.68 10.61
CA GLY A 190 1.07 11.01 11.15
C GLY A 190 1.57 9.89 10.26
N GLU A 191 2.46 9.07 10.80
CA GLU A 191 2.92 7.84 10.16
C GLU A 191 2.92 6.66 11.13
N ARG A 192 2.84 5.43 10.60
CA ARG A 192 2.76 4.22 11.43
C ARG A 192 3.92 4.08 12.42
N HIS A 193 5.11 4.49 11.98
CA HIS A 193 6.34 4.46 12.76
C HIS A 193 6.58 5.74 13.58
N LEU A 194 5.86 6.83 13.27
CA LEU A 194 5.92 8.12 13.94
C LEU A 194 4.51 8.75 14.04
N PRO A 195 3.65 8.25 14.95
CA PRO A 195 2.23 8.66 14.97
C PRO A 195 2.01 10.14 15.30
N GLU A 196 2.90 10.73 16.09
CA GLU A 196 2.83 12.13 16.53
C GLU A 196 3.35 13.13 15.48
N LEU A 197 3.83 12.63 14.33
CA LEU A 197 4.33 13.50 13.27
C LEU A 197 3.18 14.32 12.68
N LEU A 198 3.38 15.64 12.55
CA LEU A 198 2.43 16.54 11.93
C LEU A 198 2.96 17.09 10.61
N ALA A 199 2.05 17.54 9.75
CA ALA A 199 2.44 18.18 8.51
C ALA A 199 3.18 19.49 8.75
N SER A 200 4.09 19.83 7.85
CA SER A 200 4.80 21.10 7.88
C SER A 200 4.99 21.67 6.48
N VAL A 201 5.06 22.99 6.41
CA VAL A 201 5.39 23.72 5.18
C VAL A 201 6.60 24.61 5.47
N SER A 202 7.62 24.52 4.63
CA SER A 202 8.86 25.29 4.77
C SER A 202 9.31 25.87 3.42
N SER A 203 10.38 26.66 3.43
CA SER A 203 10.90 27.36 2.25
C SER A 203 9.87 28.31 1.59
N ILE A 204 9.08 28.99 2.43
CA ILE A 204 8.07 29.97 2.03
C ILE A 204 8.76 31.26 1.59
N GLY A 205 8.77 31.51 0.27
CA GLY A 205 9.16 32.79 -0.31
C GLY A 205 7.96 33.72 -0.52
N ALA A 206 8.21 35.02 -0.67
CA ALA A 206 7.17 36.00 -1.02
C ALA A 206 6.61 35.81 -2.45
N SER A 207 7.41 35.20 -3.33
CA SER A 207 6.98 34.64 -4.60
C SER A 207 6.82 33.12 -4.45
N GLU A 208 5.99 32.48 -5.28
CA GLU A 208 5.76 31.02 -5.26
C GLU A 208 4.71 30.50 -4.24
N LEU A 209 3.75 31.33 -3.81
CA LEU A 209 2.64 30.93 -2.92
C LEU A 209 1.28 30.73 -3.62
N SER A 210 1.25 30.73 -4.94
CA SER A 210 -0.01 30.48 -5.66
C SER A 210 -0.54 29.06 -5.38
N LEU A 211 -1.83 28.85 -5.57
CA LEU A 211 -2.48 27.53 -5.49
C LEU A 211 -1.74 26.43 -6.28
N GLY A 212 -1.18 26.75 -7.45
CA GLY A 212 -0.41 25.81 -8.25
C GLY A 212 0.93 25.40 -7.63
N HIS A 213 1.65 26.35 -7.04
CA HIS A 213 2.93 26.10 -6.36
C HIS A 213 2.75 25.21 -5.11
N VAL A 214 1.70 25.49 -4.31
CA VAL A 214 1.36 24.70 -3.12
C VAL A 214 0.92 23.29 -3.53
N THR A 215 0.03 23.17 -4.52
CA THR A 215 -0.46 21.87 -5.00
C THR A 215 0.66 21.00 -5.57
N ARG A 216 1.60 21.59 -6.34
CA ARG A 216 2.76 20.85 -6.84
C ARG A 216 3.70 20.42 -5.72
N ALA A 217 4.00 21.29 -4.77
CA ALA A 217 4.81 20.94 -3.60
C ALA A 217 4.15 19.85 -2.75
N LEU A 218 2.82 19.89 -2.60
CA LEU A 218 2.06 18.86 -1.90
C LEU A 218 2.15 17.49 -2.61
N CYS A 219 1.99 17.46 -3.93
CA CYS A 219 2.15 16.23 -4.71
C CYS A 219 3.56 15.67 -4.60
N ARG A 220 4.58 16.53 -4.67
CA ARG A 220 5.99 16.15 -4.49
C ARG A 220 6.22 15.57 -3.10
N GLY A 221 5.71 16.25 -2.07
CA GLY A 221 5.81 15.83 -0.68
C GLY A 221 5.22 14.46 -0.38
N LEU A 222 4.12 14.07 -1.06
CA LEU A 222 3.53 12.73 -0.90
C LEU A 222 4.49 11.64 -1.39
N VAL A 223 5.19 11.89 -2.49
CA VAL A 223 6.16 10.96 -3.06
C VAL A 223 7.45 10.96 -2.23
N GLU A 224 7.96 12.13 -1.87
CA GLU A 224 9.15 12.28 -1.00
C GLU A 224 8.95 11.59 0.35
N ASN A 225 7.73 11.62 0.90
CA ASN A 225 7.39 10.92 2.14
C ASN A 225 7.46 9.39 2.01
N LEU A 226 7.11 8.81 0.86
CA LEU A 226 7.33 7.38 0.63
C LEU A 226 8.83 7.07 0.47
N CYS A 227 9.56 7.93 -0.23
CA CYS A 227 10.99 7.79 -0.42
C CYS A 227 11.80 8.01 0.87
N SER A 228 11.28 8.75 1.85
CA SER A 228 11.92 8.84 3.16
C SER A 228 11.80 7.53 3.95
N MET A 229 10.70 6.78 3.76
CA MET A 229 10.48 5.47 4.38
C MET A 229 11.25 4.35 3.67
N LEU A 230 11.22 4.34 2.34
CA LEU A 230 11.89 3.36 1.50
C LEU A 230 12.69 4.09 0.40
N PRO A 231 13.97 4.42 0.68
CA PRO A 231 14.78 5.26 -0.19
C PRO A 231 15.01 4.68 -1.58
N VAL A 232 15.07 5.57 -2.58
CA VAL A 232 15.38 5.21 -3.98
C VAL A 232 16.67 4.41 -4.08
N GLN A 233 17.72 4.80 -3.34
CA GLN A 233 18.97 4.06 -3.30
C GLN A 233 18.77 2.59 -2.91
N HIS A 234 17.88 2.32 -1.96
CA HIS A 234 17.57 0.95 -1.55
C HIS A 234 16.82 0.17 -2.65
N LEU A 235 15.97 0.84 -3.42
CA LEU A 235 15.34 0.25 -4.60
C LEU A 235 16.39 -0.14 -5.66
N GLU A 236 17.39 0.73 -5.89
CA GLU A 236 18.50 0.46 -6.82
C GLU A 236 19.35 -0.72 -6.34
N GLU A 237 19.68 -0.78 -5.05
CA GLU A 237 20.42 -1.88 -4.42
C GLU A 237 19.69 -3.23 -4.56
N LEU A 238 18.36 -3.21 -4.49
CA LEU A 238 17.52 -4.39 -4.71
C LEU A 238 17.24 -4.69 -6.18
N GLY A 239 17.84 -3.92 -7.10
CA GLY A 239 17.79 -4.15 -8.53
C GLY A 239 16.45 -3.79 -9.16
N VAL A 240 15.70 -2.85 -8.58
CA VAL A 240 14.46 -2.36 -9.17
C VAL A 240 14.73 -1.75 -10.55
N ARG A 241 13.89 -2.11 -11.54
CA ARG A 241 14.03 -1.67 -12.94
C ARG A 241 12.93 -0.75 -13.42
N ARG A 242 11.76 -0.81 -12.78
CA ARG A 242 10.60 0.03 -13.09
C ARG A 242 9.67 0.15 -11.89
N VAL A 243 8.86 1.19 -11.89
CA VAL A 243 7.77 1.39 -10.94
C VAL A 243 6.44 1.18 -11.65
N LEU A 244 5.60 0.30 -11.11
CA LEU A 244 4.23 0.09 -11.54
C LEU A 244 3.33 1.02 -10.72
N GLY A 245 2.85 2.09 -11.35
CA GLY A 245 2.01 3.11 -10.72
C GLY A 245 0.52 2.79 -10.81
N SER A 246 -0.14 2.70 -9.66
CA SER A 246 -1.58 2.46 -9.55
C SER A 246 -2.26 3.39 -8.52
N GLY A 247 -3.58 3.28 -8.42
CA GLY A 247 -4.37 3.95 -7.41
C GLY A 247 -5.11 5.19 -7.92
N SER A 248 -6.26 5.45 -7.31
CA SER A 248 -7.23 6.45 -7.81
C SER A 248 -6.69 7.87 -7.80
N ALA A 249 -5.88 8.24 -6.80
CA ALA A 249 -5.29 9.57 -6.72
C ALA A 249 -4.22 9.76 -7.79
N LEU A 250 -3.37 8.75 -8.02
CA LEU A 250 -2.34 8.80 -9.06
C LEU A 250 -2.94 8.83 -10.47
N ALA A 251 -3.98 8.03 -10.72
CA ALA A 251 -4.64 7.95 -12.02
C ALA A 251 -5.31 9.28 -12.43
N ARG A 252 -5.86 10.02 -11.46
CA ARG A 252 -6.64 11.25 -11.70
C ARG A 252 -5.81 12.54 -11.58
N ASN A 253 -4.58 12.47 -11.11
CA ASN A 253 -3.73 13.64 -10.85
C ASN A 253 -2.45 13.58 -11.69
N GLU A 254 -2.43 14.30 -12.80
CA GLU A 254 -1.25 14.40 -13.68
C GLU A 254 -0.05 15.06 -13.00
N VAL A 255 -0.26 16.01 -12.10
CA VAL A 255 0.84 16.65 -11.35
C VAL A 255 1.53 15.62 -10.47
N LEU A 256 0.77 14.78 -9.78
CA LEU A 256 1.33 13.70 -8.97
C LEU A 256 2.12 12.70 -9.82
N ARG A 257 1.64 12.35 -11.02
CA ARG A 257 2.41 11.51 -11.96
C ARG A 257 3.72 12.17 -12.37
N GLN A 258 3.72 13.45 -12.71
CA GLN A 258 4.94 14.19 -13.03
C GLN A 258 5.94 14.21 -11.87
N GLU A 259 5.49 14.34 -10.62
CA GLU A 259 6.39 14.32 -9.46
C GLU A 259 6.94 12.91 -9.19
N VAL A 260 6.13 11.86 -9.38
CA VAL A 260 6.60 10.46 -9.33
C VAL A 260 7.71 10.24 -10.36
N GLU A 261 7.47 10.61 -11.63
CA GLU A 261 8.45 10.47 -12.72
C GLU A 261 9.73 11.30 -12.51
N ARG A 262 9.66 12.39 -11.74
CA ARG A 262 10.84 13.21 -11.40
C ARG A 262 11.67 12.63 -10.28
N ILE A 263 11.02 12.05 -9.27
CA ILE A 263 11.69 11.55 -8.06
C ILE A 263 12.26 10.16 -8.29
N PHE A 264 11.53 9.28 -8.97
CA PHE A 264 12.03 7.95 -9.27
C PHE A 264 12.91 7.97 -10.52
N PRO A 265 14.15 7.45 -10.47
CA PRO A 265 15.04 7.36 -11.62
C PRO A 265 14.65 6.21 -12.57
N PHE A 266 13.57 5.50 -12.27
CA PHE A 266 13.11 4.33 -13.03
C PHE A 266 11.96 4.70 -13.98
N PRO A 267 11.80 4.00 -15.11
CA PRO A 267 10.59 4.06 -15.89
C PRO A 267 9.35 3.78 -15.03
N VAL A 268 8.33 4.62 -15.17
CA VAL A 268 7.04 4.46 -14.47
C VAL A 268 6.00 3.98 -15.47
N VAL A 269 5.32 2.88 -15.15
CA VAL A 269 4.28 2.29 -15.99
C VAL A 269 2.95 2.42 -15.27
N TYR A 270 2.01 3.12 -15.90
CA TYR A 270 0.64 3.30 -15.41
C TYR A 270 -0.33 2.36 -16.12
N GLY A 271 -1.50 2.13 -15.50
CA GLY A 271 -2.62 1.47 -16.17
C GLY A 271 -2.67 -0.05 -16.01
N LYS A 272 -1.80 -0.63 -15.17
CA LYS A 272 -2.07 -1.96 -14.61
C LYS A 272 -2.96 -1.80 -13.39
N ASP A 273 -4.20 -2.27 -13.51
CA ASP A 273 -5.10 -2.30 -12.36
C ASP A 273 -4.56 -3.25 -11.30
N VAL A 274 -4.54 -2.75 -10.06
CA VAL A 274 -4.19 -3.52 -8.86
C VAL A 274 -5.50 -4.02 -8.27
N ASP A 275 -5.75 -5.33 -8.41
CA ASP A 275 -7.01 -5.95 -8.00
C ASP A 275 -6.77 -7.27 -7.28
N ALA A 276 -7.19 -7.33 -6.01
CA ALA A 276 -7.01 -8.50 -5.16
C ALA A 276 -7.78 -9.73 -5.67
N ALA A 277 -8.97 -9.56 -6.27
CA ALA A 277 -9.76 -10.67 -6.79
C ALA A 277 -9.10 -11.27 -8.04
N VAL A 278 -8.58 -10.43 -8.93
CA VAL A 278 -7.78 -10.87 -10.09
C VAL A 278 -6.53 -11.61 -9.61
N GLY A 279 -5.80 -11.04 -8.65
CA GLY A 279 -4.61 -11.68 -8.08
C GLY A 279 -4.90 -13.04 -7.47
N ALA A 280 -5.98 -13.16 -6.67
CA ALA A 280 -6.39 -14.44 -6.09
C ALA A 280 -6.75 -15.47 -7.16
N ALA A 281 -7.45 -15.07 -8.22
CA ALA A 281 -7.77 -15.94 -9.34
C ALA A 281 -6.52 -16.42 -10.09
N MET A 282 -5.56 -15.53 -10.34
CA MET A 282 -4.29 -15.87 -11.00
C MET A 282 -3.47 -16.90 -10.20
N VAL A 283 -3.36 -16.72 -8.88
CA VAL A 283 -2.66 -17.67 -8.00
C VAL A 283 -3.27 -19.07 -8.10
N MET A 284 -4.60 -19.15 -8.06
CA MET A 284 -5.33 -20.42 -8.14
C MET A 284 -5.27 -21.05 -9.54
N PHE A 285 -5.10 -20.25 -10.60
CA PHE A 285 -4.94 -20.73 -11.96
C PHE A 285 -3.54 -21.29 -12.21
N HIS A 286 -2.49 -20.60 -11.75
CA HIS A 286 -1.08 -21.01 -11.92
C HIS A 286 -0.65 -22.17 -11.03
N SER A 287 -1.43 -22.53 -10.01
CA SER A 287 -1.16 -23.66 -9.11
C SER A 287 -1.68 -25.02 -9.66
N LYS A 288 -1.98 -25.10 -10.96
CA LYS A 288 -2.32 -26.32 -11.70
C LYS A 288 -1.09 -26.90 -12.38
#